data_AF-A0A150PK61-F1
#
_entry.id   AF-A0A150PK61-F1
#
_cell.length_a   1.000
_cell.length_b   1.000
_cell.length_c   1.000
_cell.angle_alpha   90.00
_cell.angle_beta   90.00
_cell.angle_gamma   90.00
#
_symmetry.space_group_name_H-M   'P 1'
#
loop_
_entity.id
_entity.type
_entity.pdbx_description
1 polymer ?
#
loop_
_entity_poly.entity_id
_entity_poly.type
_entity_poly.pdbx_seq_one_letter_code
_entity_poly.pdbx_strand_id
1 'polypeptide(L)'
;MTSADVMRPKLLDVMVKTLVTHSVTYMVMGLLASSILDYTRLFAESSLSLMMRPTSDPWVMVGPLLQPLRGVMFGVVFHVLRGPLFERKNGWMAMWLTLVVLGIFGTFGPAPGSMEGMIYTVFPPSVHLRGLPEVVLQSLLLSLILVHWVNNPQQRWLHRVMWIAFAILMSLPILGLLAGSR
;
A
#
# COMPACT_ATOMS: atom_id res chain seq x y z
N MET A 1 28.27 -28.50 -0.90
CA MET A 1 27.91 -27.12 -0.53
C MET A 1 26.77 -27.20 0.46
N THR A 2 27.05 -26.88 1.71
CA THR A 2 26.13 -27.03 2.84
C THR A 2 24.92 -26.11 2.64
N SER A 3 23.73 -26.70 2.65
CA SER A 3 22.47 -26.00 2.77
C SER A 3 22.48 -25.25 4.10
N ALA A 4 22.89 -23.99 4.06
CA ALA A 4 22.55 -23.05 5.12
C ALA A 4 21.04 -23.14 5.28
N ASP A 5 20.61 -23.47 6.49
CA ASP A 5 19.21 -23.61 6.87
C ASP A 5 18.58 -22.20 6.73
N VAL A 6 18.14 -21.87 5.52
CA VAL A 6 17.46 -20.59 5.24
C VAL A 6 16.14 -20.71 5.98
N MET A 7 16.11 -20.15 7.19
CA MET A 7 14.93 -20.08 8.04
C MET A 7 13.77 -19.51 7.21
N ARG A 8 12.88 -20.40 6.77
CA ARG A 8 11.75 -20.02 5.92
C ARG A 8 10.81 -19.12 6.71
N PRO A 9 10.40 -17.96 6.17
CA PRO A 9 9.57 -17.04 6.90
C PRO A 9 8.19 -17.66 7.16
N LYS A 10 7.79 -17.69 8.43
CA LYS A 10 6.51 -18.25 8.89
C LYS A 10 5.36 -17.36 8.40
N LEU A 11 4.20 -17.97 8.14
CA LEU A 11 3.01 -17.27 7.65
C LEU A 11 2.66 -16.04 8.50
N LEU A 12 2.55 -16.23 9.83
CA LEU A 12 2.20 -15.14 10.75
C LEU A 12 3.22 -13.99 10.75
N ASP A 13 4.51 -14.30 10.63
CA ASP A 13 5.56 -13.27 10.55
C ASP A 13 5.43 -12.44 9.26
N VAL A 14 5.23 -13.10 8.11
CA VAL A 14 5.01 -12.42 6.83
C VAL A 14 3.73 -11.57 6.89
N MET A 15 2.63 -12.12 7.39
CA MET A 15 1.34 -11.41 7.48
C MET A 15 1.45 -10.16 8.35
N VAL A 16 2.01 -10.27 9.56
CA VAL A 16 2.14 -9.14 10.48
C VAL A 16 3.06 -8.06 9.91
N LYS A 17 4.23 -8.44 9.37
CA LYS A 17 5.15 -7.48 8.75
C LYS A 17 4.56 -6.83 7.50
N THR A 18 3.76 -7.57 6.71
CA THR A 18 3.08 -7.03 5.53
C THR A 18 1.98 -6.06 5.94
N LEU A 19 1.15 -6.42 6.93
CA LEU A 19 0.14 -5.54 7.51
C LEU A 19 0.73 -4.21 7.93
N VAL A 20 1.81 -4.25 8.72
CA VAL A 20 2.47 -3.06 9.25
C VAL A 20 3.09 -2.24 8.11
N THR A 21 3.89 -2.87 7.25
CA THR A 21 4.59 -2.17 6.16
C THR A 21 3.62 -1.58 5.15
N HIS A 22 2.58 -2.31 4.77
CA HIS A 22 1.55 -1.83 3.84
C HIS A 22 0.82 -0.63 4.42
N SER A 23 0.36 -0.71 5.66
CA SER A 23 -0.37 0.39 6.31
C SER A 23 0.49 1.65 6.46
N VAL A 24 1.75 1.49 6.87
CA VAL A 24 2.69 2.61 7.03
C VAL A 24 2.99 3.26 5.68
N THR A 25 3.37 2.49 4.68
CA THR A 25 3.72 3.02 3.35
C THR A 25 2.51 3.64 2.66
N TYR A 26 1.33 3.03 2.78
CA TYR A 26 0.07 3.60 2.29
C TYR A 26 -0.22 4.95 2.94
N MET A 27 -0.14 5.04 4.27
CA MET A 27 -0.44 6.29 4.97
C MET A 27 0.55 7.39 4.65
N VAL A 28 1.84 7.09 4.64
CA VAL A 28 2.87 8.08 4.31
C VAL A 28 2.69 8.60 2.89
N MET A 29 2.56 7.69 1.91
CA MET A 29 2.40 8.10 0.51
C MET A 29 1.06 8.79 0.26
N GLY A 30 -0.03 8.33 0.90
CA GLY A 30 -1.34 8.95 0.77
C GLY A 30 -1.38 10.38 1.34
N LEU A 31 -0.74 10.63 2.49
CA LEU A 31 -0.64 11.98 3.05
C LEU A 31 0.22 12.90 2.17
N LEU A 32 1.34 12.39 1.66
CA LEU A 32 2.21 13.15 0.75
C LEU A 32 1.49 13.45 -0.58
N ALA A 33 0.83 12.46 -1.17
CA ALA A 33 0.10 12.64 -2.42
C ALA A 33 -1.11 13.55 -2.24
N SER A 34 -1.88 13.39 -1.17
CA SER A 34 -3.01 14.27 -0.87
C SER A 34 -2.59 15.73 -0.72
N SER A 35 -1.40 15.99 -0.15
CA SER A 35 -0.87 17.36 0.01
C SER A 35 -0.28 17.93 -1.27
N ILE A 36 0.35 17.11 -2.12
CA ILE A 36 0.98 17.55 -3.38
C ILE A 36 -0.02 17.64 -4.53
N LEU A 37 -0.97 16.71 -4.61
CA LEU A 37 -1.89 16.55 -5.75
C LEU A 37 -3.26 17.19 -5.52
N ASP A 38 -3.52 17.70 -4.32
CA ASP A 38 -4.77 18.35 -3.90
C ASP A 38 -6.01 17.46 -4.14
N TYR A 39 -6.09 16.36 -3.37
CA TYR A 39 -7.16 15.37 -3.52
C TYR A 39 -8.54 15.92 -3.20
N THR A 40 -8.64 16.90 -2.30
CA THR A 40 -9.89 17.59 -2.01
C THR A 40 -10.47 18.20 -3.28
N ARG A 41 -9.65 18.96 -4.00
CA ARG A 41 -10.07 19.56 -5.28
C ARG A 41 -10.27 18.52 -6.36
N LEU A 42 -9.35 17.57 -6.48
CA LEU A 42 -9.39 16.53 -7.52
C LEU A 42 -10.67 15.69 -7.43
N PHE A 43 -11.12 15.35 -6.22
CA PHE A 43 -12.33 14.55 -6.02
C PHE A 43 -13.61 15.37 -6.14
N ALA A 44 -13.56 16.70 -5.91
CA ALA A 44 -14.74 17.57 -5.98
C ALA A 44 -15.02 18.11 -7.39
N GLU A 45 -13.98 18.55 -8.12
CA GLU A 45 -14.14 19.31 -9.37
C GLU A 45 -13.99 18.48 -10.65
N SER A 46 -13.48 17.24 -10.55
CA SER A 46 -13.24 16.40 -11.73
C SER A 46 -14.35 15.38 -11.97
N SER A 47 -14.28 14.67 -13.10
CA SER A 47 -15.15 13.52 -13.38
C SER A 47 -15.04 12.41 -12.33
N LEU A 48 -14.00 12.42 -11.47
CA LEU A 48 -13.90 11.53 -10.31
C LEU A 48 -14.99 11.79 -9.27
N SER A 49 -15.61 12.96 -9.22
CA SER A 49 -16.71 13.26 -8.29
C SER A 49 -17.92 12.32 -8.45
N LEU A 50 -18.09 11.73 -9.63
CA LEU A 50 -19.13 10.75 -9.91
C LEU A 50 -18.83 9.35 -9.33
N MET A 51 -17.56 9.09 -8.95
CA MET A 51 -17.08 7.79 -8.49
C MET A 51 -16.54 7.84 -7.05
N MET A 52 -15.87 8.93 -6.69
CA MET A 52 -15.16 9.12 -5.43
C MET A 52 -16.02 9.91 -4.44
N ARG A 53 -15.99 9.49 -3.18
CA ARG A 53 -16.52 10.28 -2.07
C ARG A 53 -15.60 11.48 -1.78
N PRO A 54 -16.12 12.61 -1.28
CA PRO A 54 -15.30 13.72 -0.81
C PRO A 54 -14.30 13.26 0.27
N THR A 55 -13.14 13.91 0.34
CA THR A 55 -12.09 13.59 1.34
C THR A 55 -12.55 13.82 2.79
N SER A 56 -13.57 14.64 3.01
CA SER A 56 -14.22 14.89 4.30
C SER A 56 -15.28 13.84 4.67
N ASP A 57 -15.64 12.92 3.78
CA ASP A 57 -16.62 11.87 4.07
C ASP A 57 -16.05 10.93 5.16
N PRO A 58 -16.80 10.63 6.24
CA PRO A 58 -16.35 9.74 7.31
C PRO A 58 -15.86 8.38 6.81
N TRP A 59 -16.44 7.83 5.73
CA TRP A 59 -15.97 6.57 5.14
C TRP A 59 -14.59 6.69 4.50
N VAL A 60 -14.26 7.85 3.92
CA VAL A 60 -12.92 8.11 3.37
C VAL A 60 -11.91 8.26 4.51
N MET A 61 -12.31 8.89 5.63
CA MET A 61 -11.47 8.99 6.83
C MET A 61 -11.24 7.62 7.51
N VAL A 62 -12.20 6.70 7.44
CA VAL A 62 -12.06 5.31 7.90
C VAL A 62 -11.17 4.48 6.96
N GLY A 63 -11.06 4.84 5.68
CA GLY A 63 -10.28 4.09 4.67
C GLY A 63 -8.87 3.67 5.13
N PRO A 64 -8.05 4.57 5.69
CA PRO A 64 -6.80 4.25 6.38
C PRO A 64 -6.85 3.09 7.39
N LEU A 65 -7.90 2.99 8.19
CA LEU A 65 -8.06 1.96 9.23
C LEU A 65 -8.38 0.58 8.65
N LEU A 66 -8.77 0.51 7.37
CA LEU A 66 -8.99 -0.73 6.64
C LEU A 66 -7.73 -1.25 5.94
N GLN A 67 -6.66 -0.45 5.89
CA GLN A 67 -5.40 -0.87 5.25
C GLN A 67 -4.72 -2.06 5.95
N PRO A 68 -4.79 -2.22 7.28
CA PRO A 68 -4.30 -3.42 7.92
C PRO A 68 -4.92 -4.69 7.34
N LEU A 69 -6.25 -4.69 7.11
CA LEU A 69 -6.95 -5.82 6.50
C LEU A 69 -6.43 -6.13 5.09
N ARG A 70 -6.23 -5.09 4.26
CA ARG A 70 -5.63 -5.25 2.93
C ARG A 70 -4.19 -5.79 3.00
N GLY A 71 -3.40 -5.33 3.97
CA GLY A 71 -2.06 -5.84 4.23
C GLY A 71 -2.04 -7.30 4.66
N VAL A 72 -3.04 -7.78 5.41
CA VAL A 72 -3.21 -9.21 5.70
C VAL A 72 -3.42 -10.01 4.42
N MET A 73 -4.31 -9.55 3.53
CA MET A 73 -4.58 -10.23 2.25
C MET A 73 -3.31 -10.34 1.40
N PHE A 74 -2.53 -9.26 1.32
CA PHE A 74 -1.23 -9.29 0.64
C PHE A 74 -0.25 -10.25 1.31
N GLY A 75 -0.19 -10.27 2.65
CA GLY A 75 0.70 -11.15 3.40
C GLY A 75 0.43 -12.63 3.15
N VAL A 76 -0.83 -13.03 2.98
CA VAL A 76 -1.20 -14.41 2.60
C VAL A 76 -0.60 -14.76 1.24
N VAL A 77 -0.79 -13.90 0.23
CA VAL A 77 -0.26 -14.11 -1.13
C VAL A 77 1.26 -14.11 -1.13
N PHE A 78 1.90 -13.17 -0.44
CA PHE A 78 3.36 -13.11 -0.33
C PHE A 78 3.95 -14.32 0.37
N HIS A 79 3.23 -14.91 1.33
CA HIS A 79 3.66 -16.17 1.95
C HIS A 79 3.56 -17.37 1.00
N VAL A 80 2.54 -17.43 0.15
CA VAL A 80 2.44 -18.44 -0.92
C VAL A 80 3.62 -18.30 -1.89
N LEU A 81 3.98 -17.06 -2.24
CA LEU A 81 5.09 -16.72 -3.13
C LEU A 81 6.43 -16.56 -2.39
N ARG A 82 6.58 -17.04 -1.15
CA ARG A 82 7.75 -16.71 -0.30
C ARG A 82 9.10 -17.10 -0.90
N GLY A 83 9.15 -18.17 -1.70
CA GLY A 83 10.37 -18.60 -2.39
C GLY A 83 10.93 -17.51 -3.30
N PRO A 84 10.22 -17.12 -4.39
CA PRO A 84 10.69 -16.05 -5.26
C PRO A 84 10.79 -14.68 -4.58
N LEU A 85 10.00 -14.40 -3.54
CA LEU A 85 9.95 -13.07 -2.91
C LEU A 85 10.98 -12.84 -1.80
N PHE A 86 11.30 -13.85 -0.99
CA PHE A 86 12.16 -13.70 0.19
C PHE A 86 13.46 -14.50 0.09
N GLU A 87 13.48 -15.63 -0.63
CA GLU A 87 14.67 -16.49 -0.73
C GLU A 87 15.65 -16.04 -1.85
N ARG A 88 15.27 -15.07 -2.69
CA ARG A 88 16.11 -14.53 -3.78
C ARG A 88 16.64 -13.14 -3.47
N LYS A 89 17.87 -12.84 -3.92
CA LYS A 89 18.53 -11.53 -3.76
C LYS A 89 17.69 -10.35 -4.25
N ASN A 90 16.97 -10.52 -5.36
CA ASN A 90 16.14 -9.48 -5.98
C ASN A 90 14.63 -9.73 -5.77
N GLY A 91 14.26 -10.42 -4.69
CA GLY A 91 12.85 -10.76 -4.43
C GLY A 91 11.93 -9.55 -4.28
N TRP A 92 12.48 -8.40 -3.84
CA TRP A 92 11.77 -7.11 -3.83
C TRP A 92 11.37 -6.66 -5.24
N MET A 93 12.19 -6.92 -6.27
CA MET A 93 11.85 -6.53 -7.64
C MET A 93 10.69 -7.40 -8.16
N ALA A 94 10.71 -8.70 -7.84
CA ALA A 94 9.61 -9.60 -8.19
C ALA A 94 8.30 -9.20 -7.51
N MET A 95 8.34 -8.87 -6.22
CA MET A 95 7.17 -8.38 -5.48
C MET A 95 6.65 -7.06 -6.06
N TRP A 96 7.54 -6.11 -6.33
CA TRP A 96 7.17 -4.80 -6.88
C TRP A 96 6.57 -4.92 -8.28
N LEU A 97 7.18 -5.70 -9.18
CA LEU A 97 6.64 -5.95 -10.51
C LEU A 97 5.27 -6.63 -10.44
N THR A 98 5.08 -7.58 -9.52
CA THR A 98 3.77 -8.22 -9.32
C THR A 98 2.72 -7.19 -8.93
N LEU A 99 3.04 -6.30 -7.98
CA LEU A 99 2.13 -5.25 -7.53
C LEU A 99 1.83 -4.23 -8.63
N VAL A 100 2.84 -3.79 -9.38
CA VAL A 100 2.66 -2.79 -10.45
C VAL A 100 1.89 -3.37 -11.63
N VAL A 101 2.32 -4.53 -12.14
CA VAL A 101 1.74 -5.11 -13.35
C VAL A 101 0.34 -5.65 -13.07
N LEU A 102 0.15 -6.44 -12.01
CA LEU A 102 -1.15 -7.06 -11.73
C LEU A 102 -2.05 -6.17 -10.87
N GLY A 103 -1.49 -5.42 -9.93
CA GLY A 103 -2.24 -4.66 -8.94
C GLY A 103 -2.54 -3.21 -9.33
N ILE A 104 -1.81 -2.63 -10.28
CA ILE A 104 -2.01 -1.22 -10.72
C ILE A 104 -2.49 -1.20 -12.17
N PHE A 105 -1.72 -1.76 -13.10
CA PHE A 105 -2.05 -1.67 -14.52
C PHE A 105 -3.08 -2.72 -14.96
N GLY A 106 -2.95 -3.95 -14.46
CA GLY A 106 -3.78 -5.11 -14.83
C GLY A 106 -4.92 -5.41 -13.88
N THR A 107 -5.49 -4.41 -13.20
CA THR A 107 -6.62 -4.63 -12.29
C THR A 107 -7.84 -5.12 -13.06
N PHE A 108 -8.59 -6.07 -12.47
CA PHE A 108 -9.83 -6.59 -13.08
C PHE A 108 -10.99 -5.58 -13.13
N GLY A 109 -10.94 -4.52 -12.33
CA GLY A 109 -11.92 -3.43 -12.34
C GLY A 109 -11.36 -2.16 -12.99
N PRO A 110 -12.23 -1.24 -13.47
CA PRO A 110 -11.84 -0.02 -14.17
C PRO A 110 -11.33 1.07 -13.21
N ALA A 111 -10.25 0.79 -12.49
CA ALA A 111 -9.64 1.73 -11.56
C ALA A 111 -8.87 2.83 -12.31
N PRO A 112 -8.85 4.10 -11.82
CA PRO A 112 -7.98 5.13 -12.37
C PRO A 112 -6.51 4.67 -12.43
N GLY A 113 -5.84 4.95 -13.56
CA GLY A 113 -4.46 4.50 -13.82
C GLY A 113 -4.31 3.07 -14.37
N SER A 114 -5.36 2.24 -14.35
CA SER A 114 -5.34 0.89 -14.93
C SER A 114 -5.70 0.87 -16.42
N MET A 115 -5.40 -0.24 -17.12
CA MET A 115 -5.82 -0.46 -18.50
C MET A 115 -7.34 -0.46 -18.65
N GLU A 116 -8.04 -1.20 -17.79
CA GLU A 116 -9.51 -1.24 -17.77
C GLU A 116 -10.10 0.15 -17.51
N GLY A 117 -9.47 0.95 -16.65
CA GLY A 117 -9.87 2.33 -16.43
C GLY A 117 -9.80 3.17 -17.70
N MET A 118 -8.71 3.04 -18.46
CA MET A 118 -8.53 3.80 -19.72
C MET A 118 -9.54 3.39 -20.80
N ILE A 119 -10.00 2.14 -20.78
CA ILE A 119 -10.95 1.60 -21.76
C ILE A 119 -12.38 1.99 -21.41
N TYR A 120 -12.77 1.84 -20.14
CA TYR A 120 -14.18 1.87 -19.73
C TYR A 120 -14.64 3.14 -19.02
N THR A 121 -13.72 4.04 -18.65
CA THR A 121 -14.09 5.30 -17.99
C THR A 121 -14.00 6.49 -18.95
N VAL A 122 -14.78 7.53 -18.64
CA VAL A 122 -14.72 8.82 -19.34
C VAL A 122 -13.65 9.76 -18.77
N PHE A 123 -12.73 9.23 -17.95
CA PHE A 123 -11.72 10.04 -17.31
C PHE A 123 -10.67 10.53 -18.32
N PRO A 124 -10.25 11.79 -18.24
CA PRO A 124 -9.19 12.28 -19.12
C PRO A 124 -7.86 11.57 -18.79
N PRO A 125 -6.96 11.38 -19.78
CA PRO A 125 -5.67 10.72 -19.54
C PRO A 125 -4.84 11.32 -18.39
N SER A 126 -4.97 12.63 -18.16
CA SER A 126 -4.31 13.31 -17.04
C SER A 126 -4.73 12.75 -15.67
N VAL A 127 -5.99 12.36 -15.49
CA VAL A 127 -6.49 11.75 -14.25
C VAL A 127 -5.88 10.36 -14.06
N HIS A 128 -5.74 9.58 -15.12
CA HIS A 128 -5.07 8.28 -15.05
C HIS A 128 -3.61 8.42 -14.64
N LEU A 129 -2.89 9.42 -15.14
CA LEU A 129 -1.46 9.59 -14.88
C LEU A 129 -1.16 10.26 -13.54
N ARG A 130 -2.04 11.13 -13.04
CA ARG A 130 -1.77 11.98 -11.87
C ARG A 130 -1.59 11.18 -10.58
N GLY A 131 -2.37 10.13 -10.38
CA GLY A 131 -2.30 9.27 -9.18
C GLY A 131 -1.23 8.17 -9.24
N LEU A 132 -0.71 7.85 -10.43
CA LEU A 132 0.25 6.74 -10.60
C LEU A 132 1.55 6.90 -9.79
N PRO A 133 2.17 8.09 -9.69
CA PRO A 133 3.38 8.25 -8.90
C PRO A 133 3.21 7.80 -7.44
N GLU A 134 2.06 8.09 -6.82
CA GLU A 134 1.77 7.66 -5.45
C GLU A 134 1.78 6.13 -5.33
N VAL A 135 0.96 5.45 -6.12
CA VAL A 135 0.75 4.00 -5.98
C VAL A 135 1.96 3.17 -6.43
N VAL A 136 2.71 3.65 -7.43
CA VAL A 136 3.95 3.02 -7.90
C VAL A 136 5.06 3.17 -6.86
N LEU A 137 5.21 4.36 -6.26
CA LEU A 137 6.19 4.58 -5.20
C LEU A 137 5.80 3.86 -3.90
N GLN A 138 4.51 3.85 -3.54
CA GLN A 138 4.01 3.13 -2.37
C GLN A 138 4.30 1.63 -2.47
N SER A 139 3.99 1.01 -3.62
CA SER A 139 4.26 -0.41 -3.85
C SER A 139 5.75 -0.73 -3.89
N LEU A 140 6.59 0.20 -4.38
CA LEU A 140 8.04 0.07 -4.32
C LEU A 140 8.57 0.08 -2.89
N LEU A 141 8.13 1.05 -2.08
CA LEU A 141 8.50 1.16 -0.67
C LEU A 141 8.03 -0.05 0.12
N LEU A 142 6.79 -0.50 -0.09
CA LEU A 142 6.27 -1.73 0.51
C LEU A 142 7.20 -2.89 0.21
N SER A 143 7.56 -3.07 -1.06
CA SER A 143 8.39 -4.19 -1.48
C SER A 143 9.80 -4.15 -0.87
N LEU A 144 10.47 -3.00 -0.96
CA LEU A 144 11.83 -2.84 -0.45
C LEU A 144 11.89 -3.05 1.06
N ILE A 145 11.01 -2.36 1.80
CA ILE A 145 10.99 -2.42 3.27
C ILE A 145 10.60 -3.81 3.74
N LEU A 146 9.55 -4.42 3.15
CA LEU A 146 9.06 -5.71 3.59
C LEU A 146 10.08 -6.82 3.36
N VAL A 147 10.65 -6.93 2.16
CA VAL A 147 11.65 -7.95 1.84
C VAL A 147 12.88 -7.77 2.71
N HIS A 148 13.34 -6.54 2.91
CA HIS A 148 14.46 -6.25 3.81
C HIS A 148 14.15 -6.65 5.26
N TRP A 149 12.96 -6.32 5.77
CA TRP A 149 12.58 -6.59 7.15
C TRP A 149 12.32 -8.08 7.44
N VAL A 150 11.74 -8.81 6.49
CA VAL A 150 11.54 -10.26 6.60
C VAL A 150 12.88 -10.99 6.59
N ASN A 151 13.80 -10.59 5.70
CA ASN A 151 15.10 -11.25 5.55
C ASN A 151 16.12 -10.89 6.64
N ASN A 152 15.91 -9.78 7.36
CA ASN A 152 16.80 -9.32 8.42
C ASN A 152 16.09 -9.21 9.79
N PRO A 153 15.59 -10.32 10.37
CA PRO A 153 14.78 -10.27 11.59
C PRO A 153 15.54 -9.75 12.83
N GLN A 154 16.87 -9.77 12.82
CA GLN A 154 17.70 -9.28 13.93
C GLN A 154 17.78 -7.74 13.99
N GLN A 155 17.30 -7.01 12.97
CA GLN A 155 17.33 -5.55 12.93
C GLN A 155 16.26 -4.94 13.87
N ARG A 156 16.58 -4.87 15.16
CA ARG A 156 15.69 -4.35 16.22
C ARG A 156 15.29 -2.89 16.01
N TRP A 157 16.10 -2.08 15.34
CA TRP A 157 15.76 -0.67 15.06
C TRP A 157 14.60 -0.58 14.07
N LEU A 158 14.64 -1.35 12.96
CA LEU A 158 13.60 -1.36 11.94
C LEU A 158 12.28 -1.86 12.53
N HIS A 159 12.35 -2.90 13.36
CA HIS A 159 11.18 -3.39 14.08
C HIS A 159 10.52 -2.28 14.93
N ARG A 160 11.31 -1.57 15.74
CA ARG A 160 10.80 -0.47 16.58
C ARG A 160 10.24 0.67 15.75
N VAL A 161 10.96 1.11 14.73
CA VAL A 161 10.54 2.22 13.85
C VAL A 161 9.21 1.89 13.17
N MET A 162 9.08 0.70 12.57
CA MET A 162 7.86 0.31 11.85
C MET A 162 6.65 0.20 12.78
N TRP A 163 6.80 -0.35 13.98
CA TRP A 163 5.71 -0.42 14.95
C TRP A 163 5.31 0.94 15.52
N ILE A 164 6.28 1.80 15.84
CA ILE A 164 6.02 3.16 16.30
C ILE A 164 5.31 3.96 15.19
N ALA A 165 5.82 3.89 13.96
CA ALA A 165 5.21 4.55 12.80
C ALA A 165 3.79 4.04 12.59
N PHE A 166 3.55 2.73 12.66
CA PHE A 166 2.22 2.14 12.54
C PHE A 166 1.26 2.67 13.61
N ALA A 167 1.66 2.65 14.88
CA ALA A 167 0.83 3.13 15.98
C ALA A 167 0.47 4.61 15.82
N ILE A 168 1.47 5.45 15.50
CA ILE A 168 1.26 6.88 15.26
C ILE A 168 0.30 7.09 14.08
N LEU A 169 0.59 6.48 12.92
CA LEU A 169 -0.19 6.69 11.70
C LEU A 169 -1.62 6.16 11.80
N MET A 170 -1.86 5.06 12.54
CA MET A 170 -3.21 4.55 12.79
C MET A 170 -3.99 5.38 13.79
N SER A 171 -3.33 6.13 14.69
CA SER A 171 -4.00 7.06 15.59
C SER A 171 -4.58 8.29 14.87
N LEU A 172 -3.96 8.73 13.77
CA LEU A 172 -4.37 9.92 13.02
C LEU A 172 -5.82 9.88 12.50
N PRO A 173 -6.25 8.84 11.74
CA PRO A 173 -7.64 8.76 11.29
C PRO A 173 -8.64 8.63 12.45
N ILE A 174 -8.25 7.99 13.56
CA ILE A 174 -9.10 7.90 14.77
C ILE A 174 -9.31 9.30 15.37
N LEU A 175 -8.24 10.06 15.56
CA LEU A 175 -8.31 11.43 16.06
C LEU A 175 -9.12 12.33 15.11
N GLY A 176 -8.93 12.17 13.80
CA GLY A 176 -9.71 12.88 12.79
C GLY A 176 -11.20 12.62 12.90
N LEU A 177 -11.61 11.35 13.03
CA LEU A 177 -13.02 10.96 13.21
C LEU A 177 -13.61 11.53 14.50
N LEU A 178 -12.87 11.51 15.61
CA LEU A 178 -13.31 12.06 16.90
C LEU A 178 -13.40 13.59 16.89
N ALA A 179 -12.56 14.27 16.12
CA ALA A 179 -12.59 15.72 15.97
C ALA A 179 -13.71 16.18 15.02
N GLY A 180 -13.97 15.43 13.95
CA GLY A 180 -15.02 15.71 12.97
C GLY A 180 -16.44 15.32 13.40
N SER A 181 -16.58 14.57 14.49
CA SER A 181 -17.88 14.20 15.08
C SER A 181 -18.41 15.22 16.11
N ARG A 182 -17.85 16.43 16.14
CA ARG A 182 -18.27 17.57 16.97
C ARG A 182 -18.78 18.69 16.08
#